data_AF-A0A1Z1MDI9-F1
#
_entry.id   AF-A0A1Z1MDI9-F1
#
_cell.length_a   1.000
_cell.length_b   1.000
_cell.length_c   1.000
_cell.angle_alpha   90.00
_cell.angle_beta   90.00
_cell.angle_gamma   90.00
#
_symmetry.space_group_name_H-M   'P 1'
#
loop_
_entity.id
_entity.type
_entity.pdbx_description
1 polymer ?
#
loop_
_entity_poly.entity_id
_entity_poly.type
_entity_poly.pdbx_seq_one_letter_code
_entity_poly.pdbx_strand_id
1 'polypeptide(L)' 'MLMKEIYGIVISNRMNKTAIVSVKKPITHKKYKKIIKQTNKYYVHDPLNECEIGNKVKIRETRPLSKNKRWKLIELIKL' A
#
# COMPACT_ATOMS: atom_id res chain seq x y z
N MET A 1 20.49 5.20 -3.43
CA MET A 1 19.20 5.92 -3.55
C MET A 1 18.20 5.26 -2.60
N LEU A 2 17.67 5.99 -1.63
CA LEU A 2 16.71 5.45 -0.67
C LEU A 2 15.30 5.44 -1.31
N MET A 3 14.75 4.25 -1.51
CA MET A 3 13.38 4.09 -2.00
C MET A 3 12.40 4.17 -0.84
N LYS A 4 11.25 4.80 -1.05
CA LYS A 4 10.24 4.96 0.00
C LYS A 4 9.58 3.63 0.34
N GLU A 5 9.53 3.32 1.62
CA GLU A 5 8.85 2.15 2.17
C GLU A 5 7.65 2.57 3.02
N ILE A 6 6.54 1.85 2.89
CA ILE A 6 5.30 2.16 3.60
C ILE A 6 4.66 0.86 4.09
N TYR A 7 4.03 0.92 5.26
CA TYR A 7 3.22 -0.17 5.79
C TYR A 7 1.73 0.07 5.51
N GLY A 8 1.00 -0.99 5.18
CA GLY A 8 -0.43 -0.91 4.93
C GLY A 8 -1.14 -2.25 5.13
N ILE A 9 -2.45 -2.25 4.89
CA ILE A 9 -3.32 -3.44 5.00
C ILE A 9 -3.91 -3.76 3.62
N VAL A 10 -3.88 -5.03 3.23
CA VAL A 10 -4.50 -5.51 1.99
C VAL A 10 -6.02 -5.43 2.09
N ILE A 11 -6.65 -4.66 1.20
CA ILE A 11 -8.11 -4.56 1.10
C ILE A 11 -8.66 -5.55 0.07
N SER A 12 -7.95 -5.76 -1.03
CA SER A 12 -8.45 -6.63 -2.11
C SER A 12 -7.34 -7.27 -2.91
N ASN A 13 -7.52 -8.54 -3.28
CA ASN A 13 -6.65 -9.32 -4.14
C ASN A 13 -7.38 -9.83 -5.41
N ARG A 14 -8.47 -9.17 -5.83
CA ARG A 14 -9.30 -9.61 -6.97
C ARG A 14 -8.58 -9.56 -8.33
N MET A 15 -7.47 -8.83 -8.43
CA MET A 15 -6.73 -8.66 -9.69
C MET A 15 -5.57 -9.64 -9.76
N ASN A 16 -5.30 -10.17 -10.95
CA ASN A 16 -4.16 -11.06 -11.15
C ASN A 16 -2.83 -10.33 -10.91
N LYS A 17 -1.94 -10.98 -10.15
CA LYS A 17 -0.60 -10.51 -9.78
C LYS A 17 -0.57 -9.15 -9.09
N THR A 18 -1.70 -8.70 -8.52
CA THR A 18 -1.88 -7.34 -8.03
C THR A 18 -2.79 -7.27 -6.81
N ALA A 19 -2.28 -6.73 -5.72
CA ALA A 19 -3.06 -6.44 -4.51
C ALA A 19 -3.31 -4.94 -4.34
N ILE A 20 -4.45 -4.57 -3.76
CA ILE A 20 -4.74 -3.19 -3.35
C ILE A 20 -4.49 -3.08 -1.85
N VAL A 21 -3.57 -2.19 -1.49
CA VAL A 21 -3.17 -1.93 -0.11
C VAL A 21 -3.67 -0.56 0.32
N SER A 22 -4.29 -0.48 1.50
CA SER A 22 -4.59 0.79 2.15
C SER A 22 -3.52 1.21 3.12
N VAL A 23 -3.16 2.47 3.04
CA VAL A 23 -2.30 3.13 4.02
C VAL A 23 -3.09 4.26 4.64
N LYS A 24 -3.23 4.19 5.96
CA LYS A 24 -3.84 5.26 6.77
C LYS A 24 -2.72 6.19 7.23
N LYS A 25 -2.85 7.49 6.96
CA LYS A 25 -1.91 8.52 7.40
C LYS A 25 -2.65 9.58 8.21
N PRO A 26 -2.18 9.93 9.42
CA PRO A 26 -2.68 11.09 10.12
C PRO A 26 -2.17 12.36 9.41
N ILE A 27 -3.07 13.27 9.08
CA ILE A 27 -2.77 14.55 8.46
C ILE A 27 -3.48 15.63 9.23
N THR A 28 -2.80 16.75 9.43
CA THR A 28 -3.36 17.92 10.10
C THR A 28 -4.14 18.75 9.09
N HIS A 29 -5.41 19.04 9.38
CA HIS A 29 -6.20 19.93 8.55
C HIS A 29 -5.60 21.34 8.54
N LYS A 30 -5.35 21.93 7.36
CA LYS A 30 -4.61 23.19 7.20
C LYS A 30 -5.17 24.36 8.03
N LYS A 31 -6.49 24.60 7.97
CA LYS A 31 -7.16 25.68 8.71
C LYS A 31 -7.32 25.39 10.21
N TYR A 32 -8.02 24.30 10.53
CA TYR A 32 -8.42 23.99 11.92
C TYR A 32 -7.38 23.25 12.77
N LYS A 33 -6.24 22.83 12.20
CA LYS A 33 -5.20 22.04 12.89
C LYS A 33 -5.67 20.72 13.55
N LYS A 34 -6.90 20.27 13.28
CA LYS A 34 -7.43 18.97 13.70
C LYS A 34 -6.72 17.84 12.96
N ILE A 35 -6.28 16.81 13.68
CA ILE A 35 -5.69 15.61 13.10
C ILE A 35 -6.80 14.73 12.51
N ILE A 36 -6.77 14.52 11.20
CA ILE A 36 -7.69 13.66 10.45
C ILE A 36 -6.96 12.46 9.86
N LYS A 37 -7.65 11.35 9.66
CA LYS A 37 -7.08 10.12 9.07
C LYS A 37 -7.35 10.11 7.56
N GLN A 38 -6.33 10.32 6.73
CA GLN A 38 -6.44 10.13 5.27
C GLN A 38 -6.10 8.69 4.91
N THR A 39 -6.92 8.06 4.06
CA THR A 39 -6.68 6.70 3.57
C THR A 39 -6.33 6.74 2.08
N ASN A 40 -5.13 6.29 1.72
CA ASN A 40 -4.68 6.18 0.34
C ASN A 40 -4.61 4.70 -0.08
N LYS A 41 -5.02 4.41 -1.31
CA LYS A 41 -4.95 3.08 -1.91
C LYS A 41 -3.75 2.98 -2.84
N TYR A 42 -3.00 1.90 -2.74
CA TYR A 42 -1.82 1.62 -3.56
C TYR A 42 -1.96 0.28 -4.27
N TYR A 43 -1.59 0.25 -5.56
CA TYR A 43 -1.60 -0.95 -6.39
C TYR A 43 -0.22 -1.60 -6.33
N VAL A 44 -0.16 -2.77 -5.73
CA VAL A 44 1.08 -3.47 -5.39
C VAL A 44 1.30 -4.62 -6.33
N HIS A 45 2.53 -4.77 -6.81
CA HIS A 45 2.99 -5.92 -7.56
C HIS A 45 3.30 -7.08 -6.63
N ASP A 46 2.56 -8.16 -6.84
CA ASP A 46 2.72 -9.44 -6.18
C ASP A 46 2.66 -10.52 -7.28
N PRO A 47 3.79 -11.04 -7.77
CA PRO A 47 3.81 -12.00 -8.86
C PRO A 47 3.27 -13.38 -8.47
N LEU A 48 3.29 -13.73 -7.18
CA LEU A 48 2.93 -15.04 -6.64
C LEU A 48 1.52 -15.07 -6.04
N ASN A 49 0.84 -13.92 -5.95
CA ASN A 49 -0.49 -13.76 -5.36
C ASN A 49 -0.56 -14.23 -3.89
N GLU A 50 0.53 -14.05 -3.14
CA GLU A 50 0.65 -14.44 -1.74
C GLU A 50 -0.13 -13.49 -0.80
N CYS A 51 -0.53 -12.31 -1.28
CA CYS A 51 -1.29 -11.34 -0.50
C CYS A 51 -2.75 -11.76 -0.27
N GLU A 52 -3.07 -12.19 0.94
CA GLU A 52 -4.44 -12.37 1.41
C GLU A 52 -5.04 -11.08 1.99
N ILE A 53 -6.36 -10.96 1.93
CA ILE A 53 -7.11 -9.82 2.47
C ILE A 53 -6.91 -9.73 3.99
N GLY A 54 -6.67 -8.53 4.51
CA GLY A 54 -6.48 -8.28 5.94
C GLY A 54 -5.04 -8.36 6.44
N ASN A 55 -4.10 -8.88 5.64
CA ASN A 55 -2.69 -8.96 6.02
C ASN A 55 -2.05 -7.55 6.08
N LYS A 56 -1.14 -7.37 7.05
CA LYS A 56 -0.26 -6.19 7.07
C LYS A 56 0.92 -6.45 6.14
N VAL A 57 1.26 -5.46 5.33
CA VAL A 57 2.29 -5.61 4.31
C VAL A 57 3.20 -4.39 4.25
N LYS A 58 4.46 -4.64 3.95
CA LYS A 58 5.47 -3.62 3.67
C LYS A 58 5.65 -3.48 2.17
N ILE A 59 5.45 -2.27 1.65
CA ILE A 59 5.49 -1.96 0.22
C ILE A 59 6.58 -0.95 -0.11
N ARG A 60 7.25 -1.13 -1.25
CA ARG A 60 8.28 -0.22 -1.79
C ARG A 60 7.79 0.48 -3.03
N GLU A 61 8.21 1.72 -3.24
CA GLU A 61 8.15 2.35 -4.57
C GLU A 61 9.06 1.60 -5.56
N THR A 62 8.61 1.51 -6.81
CA THR A 62 9.36 0.90 -7.92
C THR A 62 9.12 1.70 -9.20
N ARG A 63 9.86 1.37 -10.27
CA ARG A 63 9.51 1.85 -11.62
C ARG A 63 8.04 1.54 -11.93
N PRO A 64 7.35 2.36 -12.75
CA PRO A 64 5.99 2.08 -13.17
C PRO A 64 5.92 0.71 -13.87
N LEU A 65 5.06 -0.18 -13.36
CA LEU A 65 4.76 -1.49 -13.97
C LEU A 65 3.46 -1.44 -14.77
N SER A 66 2.57 -0.51 -14.43
CA SER A 66 1.39 -0.14 -15.21
C SER A 66 1.01 1.31 -14.92
N LYS A 67 -0.13 1.79 -15.46
CA LYS A 67 -0.68 3.12 -15.19
C LYS A 67 -0.72 3.46 -13.68
N ASN A 68 -1.23 2.51 -12.89
CA ASN A 68 -1.45 2.69 -11.44
C ASN A 68 -0.47 1.88 -10.57
N LYS A 69 0.12 0.80 -11.11
CA LYS A 69 0.96 -0.15 -10.38
C LYS A 69 2.40 0.35 -10.31
N ARG A 70 2.73 0.99 -9.18
CA ARG A 70 4.03 1.65 -8.92
C ARG A 70 4.67 1.19 -7.62
N TRP A 71 4.09 0.16 -6.99
CA TRP A 71 4.52 -0.37 -5.70
C TRP A 71 4.82 -1.85 -5.83
N LYS A 72 5.81 -2.35 -5.09
CA LYS A 72 6.19 -3.76 -5.02
C LYS A 72 6.06 -4.25 -3.58
N LEU A 73 5.61 -5.49 -3.40
CA LEU A 73 5.61 -6.17 -2.11
C LEU A 73 7.05 -6.45 -1.67
N ILE A 74 7.41 -6.07 -0.44
CA ILE A 74 8.69 -6.43 0.19
C ILE A 74 8.47 -7.57 1.17
N GLU A 75 7.50 -7.39 2.07
CA GLU A 75 7.35 -8.24 3.25
C GLU A 75 5.86 -8.40 3.59
N LEU A 76 5.48 -9.64 3.90
CA LEU A 76 4.20 -10.00 4.46
C LEU A 76 4.35 -10.10 5.98
N ILE A 77 3.65 -9.24 6.70
CA ILE A 77 3.62 -9.26 8.16
C ILE A 77 2.27 -9.87 8.54
N LYS A 78 2.30 -11.17 8.80
CA LYS A 78 1.11 -11.88 9.28
C LYS A 78 0.83 -11.42 10.71
N LEU A 79 -0.44 -11.12 10.99
CA LEU A 79 -0.94 -10.92 12.35
C LEU A 79 -1.27 -12.27 12.97
#